data_AF-A0A9D6CYI3-F1
#
_entry.id   AF-A0A9D6CYI3-F1
#
_cell.length_a   1.000
_cell.length_b   1.000
_cell.length_c   1.000
_cell.angle_alpha   90.00
_cell.angle_beta   90.00
_cell.angle_gamma   90.00
#
_symmetry.space_group_name_H-M   'P 1'
#
loop_
_entity.id
_entity.type
_entity.pdbx_description
1 polymer ?
#
loop_
_entity_poly.entity_id
_entity_poly.type
_entity_poly.pdbx_seq_one_letter_code
_entity_poly.pdbx_strand_id
1 'polypeptide(L)'
;MKTARNLLIAFVLGALVTAAPLYLQLRDAQQQAAAQAERLQAELGMARSRLAISSIHSRLGLLAAAVRSGDFAAAKTLSGPLYDDAAQAAESSEDADDQRRLKTLVETRDAVTAALATEDASILPRLEQLFQLLAASL
;
A
#
# COMPACT_ATOMS: atom_id res chain seq x y z
N MET A 1 -0.61 -29.69 -64.74
CA MET A 1 -0.28 -29.76 -63.30
C MET A 1 0.29 -28.47 -62.69
N LYS A 2 0.70 -27.43 -63.45
CA LYS A 2 1.22 -26.16 -62.89
C LYS A 2 0.15 -25.24 -62.27
N THR A 3 -1.07 -25.27 -62.78
CA THR A 3 -2.18 -24.40 -62.34
C THR A 3 -2.73 -24.74 -60.95
N ALA A 4 -2.85 -26.02 -60.60
CA ALA A 4 -3.27 -26.45 -59.26
C ALA A 4 -2.27 -26.05 -58.15
N ARG A 5 -0.98 -26.07 -58.46
CA ARG A 5 0.08 -25.66 -57.52
C ARG A 5 0.04 -24.15 -57.25
N ASN A 6 -0.23 -23.34 -58.27
CA ASN A 6 -0.33 -21.89 -58.14
C ASN A 6 -1.59 -21.46 -57.37
N LEU A 7 -2.71 -22.17 -57.54
CA LEU A 7 -3.94 -21.95 -56.76
C LEU A 7 -3.77 -22.29 -55.28
N LEU A 8 -3.05 -23.38 -54.98
CA LEU A 8 -2.78 -23.80 -53.59
C LEU A 8 -1.85 -22.80 -52.88
N ILE A 9 -0.84 -22.28 -53.57
CA ILE A 9 0.05 -21.22 -53.06
C ILE A 9 -0.73 -19.92 -52.81
N ALA A 10 -1.61 -19.52 -53.74
CA ALA A 10 -2.44 -18.32 -53.57
C ALA A 10 -3.43 -18.44 -52.40
N PHE A 11 -4.01 -19.63 -52.19
CA PHE A 11 -4.93 -19.87 -51.07
C PHE A 11 -4.22 -19.86 -49.71
N VAL A 12 -3.04 -20.48 -49.61
CA VAL A 12 -2.23 -20.49 -48.37
C VAL A 12 -1.71 -19.08 -48.05
N LEU A 13 -1.27 -18.32 -49.04
CA LEU A 13 -0.86 -16.93 -48.85
C LEU A 13 -2.03 -16.03 -48.47
N GLY A 14 -3.21 -16.20 -49.09
CA GLY A 14 -4.42 -15.46 -48.72
C GLY A 14 -4.83 -15.69 -47.26
N ALA A 15 -4.81 -16.95 -46.81
CA ALA A 15 -5.13 -17.30 -45.42
C ALA A 15 -4.09 -16.77 -44.41
N LEU A 16 -2.81 -16.81 -44.74
CA LEU A 16 -1.73 -16.25 -43.91
C LEU A 16 -1.79 -14.72 -43.80
N VAL A 17 -2.09 -14.03 -44.89
CA VAL A 17 -2.20 -12.56 -44.92
C VAL A 17 -3.38 -12.06 -44.10
N THR A 18 -4.49 -12.80 -44.04
CA THR A 18 -5.63 -12.43 -43.18
C THR A 18 -5.43 -12.76 -41.70
N ALA A 19 -4.63 -13.79 -41.37
CA ALA A 19 -4.42 -14.23 -39.98
C ALA A 19 -3.31 -13.44 -39.25
N ALA A 20 -2.29 -12.97 -39.98
CA ALA A 20 -1.19 -12.17 -39.42
C ALA A 20 -1.63 -10.85 -38.71
N PRO A 21 -2.51 -10.01 -39.28
CA PRO A 21 -2.93 -8.77 -38.62
C PRO A 21 -3.77 -9.03 -37.36
N LEU A 22 -4.59 -10.09 -37.35
CA LEU A 22 -5.35 -10.51 -36.17
C LEU A 22 -4.44 -10.96 -35.03
N TYR A 23 -3.35 -11.68 -35.32
CA TYR A 23 -2.37 -12.09 -34.31
C TYR A 23 -1.62 -10.90 -33.71
N LEU A 24 -1.25 -9.91 -34.53
CA LEU A 24 -0.64 -8.67 -34.05
C LEU A 24 -1.61 -7.88 -33.17
N GLN A 25 -2.86 -7.71 -33.60
CA GLN A 25 -3.88 -7.04 -32.79
C GLN A 25 -4.17 -7.76 -31.46
N LEU A 26 -4.22 -9.09 -31.45
CA LEU A 26 -4.39 -9.88 -30.21
C LEU A 26 -3.19 -9.73 -29.28
N ARG A 27 -1.97 -9.74 -29.81
CA ARG A 27 -0.75 -9.54 -29.03
C ARG A 27 -0.67 -8.12 -28.47
N ASP A 28 -1.03 -7.11 -29.26
CA ASP A 28 -1.06 -5.72 -28.84
C ASP A 28 -2.14 -5.51 -27.76
N ALA A 29 -3.32 -6.11 -27.91
CA ALA A 29 -4.38 -6.08 -26.90
C ALA A 29 -3.95 -6.78 -25.60
N GLN A 30 -3.25 -7.92 -25.69
CA GLN A 30 -2.70 -8.60 -24.51
C GLN A 30 -1.63 -7.76 -23.80
N GLN A 31 -0.74 -7.11 -24.56
CA GLN A 31 0.28 -6.23 -24.01
C GLN A 31 -0.33 -5.00 -23.34
N GLN A 32 -1.36 -4.40 -23.95
CA GLN A 32 -2.08 -3.28 -23.35
C GLN A 32 -2.83 -3.68 -22.08
N ALA A 33 -3.48 -4.85 -22.08
CA ALA A 33 -4.16 -5.39 -20.90
C ALA A 33 -3.16 -5.68 -19.76
N ALA A 34 -1.99 -6.25 -20.06
CA ALA A 34 -0.94 -6.49 -19.09
C ALA A 34 -0.41 -5.18 -18.49
N ALA A 35 -0.12 -4.18 -19.33
CA ALA A 35 0.33 -2.87 -18.88
C ALA A 35 -0.73 -2.13 -18.04
N GLN A 36 -2.01 -2.28 -18.35
CA GLN A 36 -3.10 -1.74 -17.53
C GLN A 36 -3.22 -2.47 -16.20
N ALA A 37 -3.09 -3.80 -16.18
CA ALA A 37 -3.10 -4.59 -14.96
C ALA A 37 -1.95 -4.20 -14.01
N GLU A 38 -0.74 -4.00 -14.55
CA GLU A 38 0.41 -3.52 -13.77
C GLU A 38 0.16 -2.12 -13.17
N ARG A 39 -0.39 -1.19 -13.96
CA ARG A 39 -0.74 0.16 -13.47
C ARG A 39 -1.79 0.10 -12.36
N LEU A 40 -2.85 -0.68 -12.54
CA LEU A 40 -3.89 -0.84 -11.54
C LEU A 40 -3.35 -1.51 -10.26
N GLN A 41 -2.45 -2.48 -10.39
CA GLN A 41 -1.80 -3.09 -9.23
C GLN A 41 -0.94 -2.08 -8.46
N ALA A 42 -0.18 -1.23 -9.17
CA ALA A 42 0.60 -0.16 -8.55
C ALA A 42 -0.30 0.87 -7.85
N GLU A 43 -1.38 1.30 -8.49
CA GLU A 43 -2.38 2.20 -7.89
C GLU A 43 -3.04 1.60 -6.65
N LEU A 44 -3.38 0.30 -6.68
CA LEU A 44 -3.90 -0.42 -5.53
C LEU A 44 -2.88 -0.52 -4.39
N GLY A 45 -1.60 -0.74 -4.71
CA GLY A 45 -0.51 -0.75 -3.73
C GLY A 45 -0.39 0.59 -3.02
N MET A 46 -0.33 1.69 -3.78
CA MET A 46 -0.29 3.05 -3.22
C MET A 46 -1.53 3.38 -2.38
N ALA A 47 -2.73 3.03 -2.86
CA ALA A 47 -3.97 3.26 -2.11
C ALA A 47 -4.01 2.48 -0.79
N ARG A 48 -3.54 1.22 -0.78
CA ARG A 48 -3.45 0.40 0.44
C ARG A 48 -2.47 0.99 1.44
N SER A 49 -1.31 1.47 0.99
CA SER A 49 -0.33 2.13 1.85
C SER A 49 -0.94 3.36 2.54
N ARG A 50 -1.59 4.24 1.78
CA ARG A 50 -2.25 5.44 2.32
C ARG A 50 -3.34 5.11 3.32
N LEU A 51 -4.14 4.07 3.06
CA LEU A 51 -5.17 3.60 3.99
C LEU A 51 -4.56 3.08 5.30
N ALA A 52 -3.47 2.33 5.23
CA ALA A 52 -2.76 1.84 6.41
C ALA A 52 -2.26 3.01 7.27
N ILE A 53 -1.58 3.99 6.65
CA ILE A 53 -1.08 5.18 7.34
C ILE A 53 -2.23 6.00 7.95
N SER A 54 -3.32 6.20 7.21
CA SER A 54 -4.50 6.93 7.70
C SER A 54 -5.15 6.25 8.91
N SER A 55 -5.23 4.90 8.89
CA SER A 55 -5.71 4.10 10.03
C SER A 55 -4.81 4.28 11.25
N ILE A 56 -3.49 4.16 11.08
CA ILE A 56 -2.50 4.33 12.15
C ILE A 56 -2.58 5.76 12.72
N HIS A 57 -2.63 6.77 11.87
CA HIS A 57 -2.78 8.17 12.26
C HIS A 57 -4.05 8.40 13.10
N SER A 58 -5.18 7.83 12.67
CA SER A 58 -6.46 7.93 13.40
C SER A 58 -6.38 7.25 14.77
N ARG A 59 -5.80 6.04 14.85
CA ARG A 59 -5.62 5.30 16.11
C ARG A 59 -4.67 6.01 17.07
N LEU A 60 -3.61 6.63 16.56
CA LEU A 60 -2.70 7.45 17.36
C LEU A 60 -3.42 8.68 17.93
N GLY A 61 -4.30 9.32 17.16
CA GLY A 61 -5.17 10.39 17.65
C GLY A 61 -6.10 9.94 18.77
N LEU A 62 -6.71 8.75 18.63
CA LEU A 62 -7.54 8.16 19.69
C LEU A 62 -6.73 7.81 20.94
N LEU A 63 -5.51 7.28 20.78
CA LEU A 63 -4.59 7.00 21.89
C LEU A 63 -4.24 8.29 22.65
N ALA A 64 -3.88 9.35 21.93
CA ALA A 64 -3.59 10.65 22.53
C ALA A 64 -4.83 11.23 23.25
N ALA A 65 -6.01 11.09 22.67
CA ALA A 65 -7.26 11.51 23.31
C ALA A 65 -7.54 10.74 24.61
N ALA A 66 -7.34 9.42 24.61
CA ALA A 66 -7.51 8.58 25.80
C ALA A 66 -6.55 9.01 26.92
N VAL A 67 -5.25 9.18 26.61
CA VAL A 67 -4.25 9.70 27.57
C VAL A 67 -4.63 11.08 28.10
N ARG A 68 -5.06 12.00 27.22
CA ARG A 68 -5.51 13.35 27.62
C ARG A 68 -6.70 13.31 28.58
N SER A 69 -7.61 12.36 28.38
CA SER A 69 -8.77 12.18 29.26
C SER A 69 -8.45 11.43 30.56
N GLY A 70 -7.23 10.94 30.74
CA GLY A 70 -6.83 10.12 31.88
C GLY A 70 -7.31 8.67 31.80
N ASP A 71 -7.89 8.25 30.68
CA ASP A 71 -8.32 6.86 30.47
C ASP A 71 -7.16 5.98 30.00
N PHE A 72 -6.25 5.68 30.93
CA PHE A 72 -5.07 4.86 30.66
C PHE A 72 -5.40 3.39 30.38
N ALA A 73 -6.57 2.91 30.82
CA ALA A 73 -7.04 1.56 30.50
C ALA A 73 -7.38 1.47 29.01
N ALA A 74 -8.18 2.40 28.48
CA ALA A 74 -8.47 2.48 27.05
C ALA A 74 -7.19 2.73 26.24
N ALA A 75 -6.30 3.60 26.71
CA ALA A 75 -5.03 3.87 26.04
C ALA A 75 -4.16 2.60 25.91
N LYS A 76 -4.07 1.76 26.95
CA LYS A 76 -3.35 0.46 26.89
C LYS A 76 -3.97 -0.49 25.86
N THR A 77 -5.30 -0.54 25.78
CA THR A 77 -6.00 -1.36 24.78
C THR A 77 -5.72 -0.88 23.35
N LEU A 78 -5.61 0.43 23.14
CA LEU A 78 -5.34 1.02 21.83
C LEU A 78 -3.87 0.90 21.40
N SER A 79 -2.92 0.93 22.35
CA SER A 79 -1.49 1.01 22.02
C SER A 79 -0.92 -0.24 21.37
N GLY A 80 -1.28 -1.44 21.84
CA GLY A 80 -0.75 -2.70 21.30
C GLY A 80 -0.99 -2.85 19.79
N PRO A 81 -2.25 -2.93 19.35
CA PRO A 81 -2.58 -3.06 17.93
C PRO A 81 -2.04 -1.91 17.07
N LEU A 82 -1.97 -0.68 17.60
CA LEU A 82 -1.39 0.46 16.90
C LEU A 82 0.07 0.20 16.47
N TYR A 83 0.89 -0.31 17.38
CA TYR A 83 2.31 -0.55 17.10
C TYR A 83 2.55 -1.77 16.22
N ASP A 84 1.71 -2.81 16.35
CA ASP A 84 1.75 -3.98 15.47
C ASP A 84 1.40 -3.58 14.03
N ASP A 85 0.31 -2.81 13.85
CA ASP A 85 -0.10 -2.28 12.55
C ASP A 85 0.99 -1.36 11.95
N ALA A 86 1.63 -0.52 12.78
CA ALA A 86 2.70 0.37 12.35
C ALA A 86 3.97 -0.37 11.92
N ALA A 87 4.34 -1.44 12.64
CA ALA A 87 5.47 -2.28 12.26
C ALA A 87 5.22 -2.99 10.91
N GLN A 88 4.03 -3.59 10.76
CA GLN A 88 3.64 -4.23 9.51
C GLN A 88 3.61 -3.22 8.34
N ALA A 89 3.04 -2.03 8.56
CA ALA A 89 3.01 -0.99 7.53
C ALA A 89 4.42 -0.54 7.14
N ALA A 90 5.33 -0.38 8.11
CA ALA A 90 6.73 0.00 7.85
C ALA A 90 7.48 -1.03 7.00
N GLU A 91 7.25 -2.33 7.25
CA GLU A 91 7.85 -3.42 6.49
C GLU A 91 7.31 -3.51 5.06
N SER A 92 6.03 -3.20 4.88
CA SER A 92 5.36 -3.25 3.56
C SER A 92 5.46 -1.96 2.74
N SER A 93 5.95 -0.86 3.32
CA SER A 93 6.00 0.44 2.64
C SER A 93 7.12 0.49 1.60
N GLU A 94 6.75 0.82 0.36
CA GLU A 94 7.70 1.09 -0.73
C GLU A 94 8.24 2.53 -0.67
N ASP A 95 7.53 3.45 0.00
CA ASP A 95 7.97 4.82 0.24
C ASP A 95 8.92 4.87 1.45
N ALA A 96 10.13 5.39 1.21
CA ALA A 96 11.21 5.44 2.21
C ALA A 96 10.96 6.46 3.32
N ASP A 97 10.24 7.55 3.04
CA ASP A 97 9.88 8.55 4.04
C ASP A 97 8.75 8.03 4.93
N ASP A 98 7.75 7.37 4.36
CA ASP A 98 6.69 6.69 5.12
C ASP A 98 7.27 5.58 6.00
N GLN A 99 8.15 4.74 5.43
CA GLN A 99 8.83 3.72 6.20
C GLN A 99 9.61 4.33 7.37
N ARG A 100 10.33 5.44 7.15
CA ARG A 100 11.09 6.11 8.22
C ARG A 100 10.17 6.61 9.33
N ARG A 101 9.07 7.29 8.97
CA ARG A 101 8.09 7.84 9.93
C ARG A 101 7.43 6.74 10.75
N LEU A 102 7.04 5.64 10.10
CA LEU A 102 6.44 4.48 10.77
C LEU A 102 7.45 3.78 11.70
N LYS A 103 8.71 3.63 11.28
CA LYS A 103 9.79 3.12 12.17
C LYS A 103 10.00 4.03 13.38
N THR A 104 10.03 5.34 13.19
CA THR A 104 10.11 6.30 14.30
C THR A 104 8.93 6.14 15.27
N LEU A 105 7.71 5.89 14.77
CA LEU A 105 6.57 5.57 15.63
C LEU A 105 6.84 4.28 16.43
N VAL A 106 7.23 3.18 15.76
CA VAL A 106 7.49 1.88 16.40
C VAL A 106 8.57 1.98 17.49
N GLU A 107 9.63 2.76 17.28
CA GLU A 107 10.70 3.00 18.25
C GLU A 107 10.21 3.66 19.55
N THR A 108 9.04 4.30 19.54
CA THR A 108 8.44 4.91 20.75
C THR A 108 7.62 3.94 21.58
N ARG A 109 7.36 2.73 21.09
CA ARG A 109 6.47 1.74 21.72
C ARG A 109 6.80 1.51 23.19
N ASP A 110 8.06 1.28 23.50
CA ASP A 110 8.45 0.89 24.86
C ASP A 110 8.29 2.07 25.84
N ALA A 111 8.61 3.29 25.39
CA ALA A 111 8.44 4.51 26.18
C ALA A 111 6.95 4.80 26.44
N VAL A 112 6.11 4.66 25.41
CA VAL A 112 4.65 4.83 25.55
C VAL A 112 4.07 3.74 26.44
N THR A 113 4.43 2.48 26.24
CA THR A 113 3.94 1.36 27.05
C THR A 113 4.32 1.54 28.52
N ALA A 114 5.54 1.97 28.82
CA ALA A 114 5.97 2.28 30.17
C ALA A 114 5.16 3.43 30.78
N ALA A 115 4.98 4.53 30.05
CA ALA A 115 4.20 5.68 30.52
C ALA A 115 2.73 5.30 30.77
N LEU A 116 2.12 4.50 29.89
CA LEU A 116 0.75 4.01 30.10
C LEU A 116 0.69 3.09 31.34
N ALA A 117 1.69 2.23 31.55
CA ALA A 117 1.75 1.36 32.73
C ALA A 117 1.79 2.15 34.03
N THR A 118 2.48 3.30 34.05
CA THR A 118 2.60 4.19 35.21
C THR A 118 1.57 5.33 35.23
N GLU A 119 0.59 5.33 34.31
CA GLU A 119 -0.44 6.38 34.19
C GLU A 119 0.16 7.79 34.03
N ASP A 120 1.29 7.88 33.34
CA ASP A 120 2.03 9.12 33.13
C ASP A 120 1.50 9.89 31.92
N ALA A 121 0.76 10.97 32.19
CA ALA A 121 0.23 11.88 31.17
C ALA A 121 1.31 12.71 30.46
N SER A 122 2.56 12.75 30.96
CA SER A 122 3.66 13.48 30.34
C SER A 122 4.06 12.93 28.97
N ILE A 123 3.58 11.74 28.59
CA ILE A 123 3.75 11.16 27.26
C ILE A 123 2.92 11.85 26.18
N LEU A 124 1.87 12.58 26.55
CA LEU A 124 0.92 13.20 25.62
C LEU A 124 1.58 14.10 24.55
N PRO A 125 2.50 15.03 24.88
CA PRO A 125 3.16 15.86 23.87
C PRO A 125 3.94 15.04 22.83
N ARG A 126 4.51 13.90 23.24
CA ARG A 126 5.22 12.99 22.33
C ARG A 126 4.24 12.30 21.37
N LEU A 127 3.08 11.87 21.86
CA LEU A 127 2.03 11.29 21.01
C LEU A 127 1.50 12.32 19.99
N GLU A 128 1.33 13.57 20.40
CA GLU A 128 0.92 14.67 19.51
C GLU A 128 1.98 14.97 18.45
N GLN A 129 3.26 14.95 18.79
CA GLN A 129 4.35 15.09 17.82
C GLN A 129 4.35 13.96 16.79
N LEU A 130 4.17 12.72 17.23
CA LEU A 130 4.06 11.56 16.34
C LEU A 130 2.83 11.64 15.43
N PHE A 131 1.72 12.19 15.94
CA PHE A 131 0.51 12.43 15.15
C PHE A 131 0.79 13.42 14.02
N GLN A 132 1.45 14.54 14.31
CA GLN A 132 1.86 15.51 13.29
C GLN A 132 2.88 14.94 12.31
N LEU A 133 3.79 14.08 12.77
CA LEU A 133 4.76 13.40 11.91
C LEU A 133 4.08 12.55 10.83
N LEU A 134 3.04 11.81 11.20
CA LEU A 134 2.28 10.96 10.27
C LEU A 134 1.31 11.74 9.39
N ALA A 135 0.82 12.90 9.85
CA ALA A 135 -0.05 13.76 9.05
C ALA A 135 0.63 14.24 7.76
N ALA A 136 1.96 14.36 7.75
CA ALA A 136 2.71 14.73 6.55
C ALA A 136 2.74 13.63 5.45
N SER A 137 2.20 12.44 5.73
CA SER A 137 2.13 11.30 4.80
C SER A 137 0.73 11.12 4.18
N LEU A 138 -0.22 12.00 4.55
CA LEU A 138 -1.62 12.00 4.09
C LEU A 138 -1.83 13.10 3.05
#